data_AF-A0A0L6U3V3-F1
#
_entry.id   AF-A0A0L6U3V3-F1
#
_cell.length_a   1.000
_cell.length_b   1.000
_cell.length_c   1.000
_cell.angle_alpha   90.00
_cell.angle_beta   90.00
_cell.angle_gamma   90.00
#
_symmetry.space_group_name_H-M   'P 1'
#
loop_
_entity.id
_entity.type
_entity.pdbx_description
1 polymer ?
#
loop_
_entity_poly.entity_id
_entity_poly.type
_entity_poly.pdbx_seq_one_letter_code
_entity_poly.pdbx_strand_id
1 'polypeptide(L)' 'MDEKLDVKQERHVAILDALLGDADLMMAVNAAPNFEAGYEMVAEKVPGLTLEEFTASMDLLKQMVLAQMEKTQIQ' A
#
# COMPACT_ATOMS: atom_id res chain seq x y z
N MET A 1 -8.24 9.69 23.78
CA MET A 1 -9.24 8.98 22.95
C MET A 1 -8.53 8.74 21.62
N ASP A 2 -7.53 7.86 21.55
CA ASP A 2 -6.59 7.88 20.41
C ASP A 2 -6.14 6.49 19.94
N GLU A 3 -6.48 5.43 20.68
CA GLU A 3 -6.06 4.06 20.41
C GLU A 3 -6.58 3.51 19.06
N LYS A 4 -7.67 4.07 18.51
CA LYS A 4 -8.21 3.67 17.19
C LYS A 4 -7.44 4.26 16.01
N LEU A 5 -6.71 5.36 16.21
CA LEU A 5 -5.92 6.00 15.14
C LEU A 5 -4.57 5.31 14.99
N ASP A 6 -3.90 4.99 16.10
CA ASP A 6 -2.64 4.23 16.11
C ASP A 6 -2.78 2.86 15.43
N VAL A 7 -3.79 2.07 15.82
CA VAL A 7 -4.01 0.71 15.26
C VAL A 7 -4.28 0.75 13.75
N LYS A 8 -4.96 1.79 13.26
CA LYS A 8 -5.18 1.96 11.81
C LYS A 8 -3.87 2.28 11.08
N GLN A 9 -3.04 3.13 11.66
CA GLN A 9 -1.76 3.51 11.07
C GLN A 9 -0.79 2.32 11.02
N GLU A 10 -0.70 1.53 12.10
CA GLU A 10 0.09 0.30 12.14
C GLU A 10 -0.37 -0.71 11.08
N ARG A 11 -1.69 -0.82 10.85
CA ARG A 11 -2.23 -1.66 9.77
C ARG A 11 -1.80 -1.17 8.39
N HIS A 12 -1.88 0.12 8.10
CA HIS A 12 -1.41 0.68 6.82
C HIS A 12 0.07 0.41 6.60
N VAL A 13 0.89 0.54 7.65
CA VAL A 13 2.32 0.22 7.58
C VAL A 13 2.52 -1.26 7.27
N ALA A 14 1.78 -2.18 7.91
CA ALA A 14 1.89 -3.61 7.62
C ALA A 14 1.49 -3.97 6.18
N ILE A 15 0.46 -3.32 5.63
CA ILE A 15 0.03 -3.51 4.24
C ILE A 15 1.10 -3.02 3.28
N LEU A 16 1.65 -1.84 3.53
CA LEU A 16 2.71 -1.25 2.71
C LEU A 16 4.02 -2.04 2.83
N ASP A 17 4.35 -2.56 4.01
CA ASP A 17 5.53 -3.39 4.24
C ASP A 17 5.39 -4.74 3.52
N ALA A 18 4.22 -5.37 3.56
CA ALA A 18 3.94 -6.58 2.78
C ALA A 18 4.06 -6.32 1.26
N LEU A 19 3.58 -5.17 0.79
CA LEU A 19 3.64 -4.80 -0.63
C LEU A 19 5.05 -4.41 -1.09
N LEU A 20 5.78 -3.63 -0.29
CA LEU A 20 7.12 -3.13 -0.65
C LEU A 20 8.22 -4.15 -0.32
N GLY A 21 7.97 -5.04 0.64
CA GLY A 21 8.88 -6.11 1.05
C GLY A 21 8.83 -7.35 0.15
N ASP A 22 7.74 -7.55 -0.60
CA ASP A 22 7.59 -8.64 -1.59
C ASP A 22 7.65 -8.04 -3.01
N ALA A 23 8.83 -8.09 -3.62
CA ALA A 23 9.06 -7.55 -4.96
C ALA A 23 8.19 -8.25 -6.03
N ASP A 24 7.90 -9.53 -5.86
CA ASP A 24 7.03 -10.27 -6.76
C ASP A 24 5.59 -9.80 -6.63
N LEU A 25 5.12 -9.55 -5.40
CA LEU A 25 3.82 -8.96 -5.15
C LEU A 25 3.71 -7.55 -5.74
N MET A 26 4.73 -6.71 -5.57
CA MET A 26 4.75 -5.36 -6.16
C MET A 26 4.67 -5.43 -7.69
N MET A 27 5.43 -6.32 -8.32
CA MET A 27 5.36 -6.53 -9.77
C MET A 27 4.01 -7.07 -10.22
N ALA A 28 3.42 -8.00 -9.47
CA ALA A 28 2.10 -8.57 -9.76
C ALA A 28 1.00 -7.51 -9.66
N VAL A 29 1.01 -6.69 -8.60
CA VAL A 29 0.07 -5.58 -8.41
C VAL A 29 0.24 -4.52 -9.50
N ASN A 30 1.48 -4.22 -9.91
CA ASN A 30 1.73 -3.29 -11.01
C ASN A 30 1.31 -3.86 -12.39
N ALA A 31 1.34 -5.19 -12.55
CA ALA A 31 0.89 -5.88 -13.75
C ALA A 31 -0.62 -6.21 -13.72
N ALA A 32 -1.31 -5.90 -12.62
CA ALA A 32 -2.73 -6.21 -12.47
C ALA A 32 -3.56 -5.43 -13.49
N PRO A 33 -4.55 -6.06 -14.14
CA PRO A 33 -5.35 -5.42 -15.19
C PRO A 33 -6.27 -4.32 -14.66
N ASN A 34 -6.59 -4.34 -13.36
CA ASN A 34 -7.43 -3.35 -12.70
C ASN A 34 -7.11 -3.31 -11.19
N PHE A 35 -7.70 -2.33 -10.51
CA PHE A 35 -7.50 -2.10 -9.08
C PHE A 35 -7.97 -3.27 -8.21
N GLU A 36 -9.07 -3.93 -8.57
CA GLU A 36 -9.65 -5.05 -7.83
C GLU A 36 -8.74 -6.29 -7.88
N ALA A 37 -8.16 -6.60 -9.03
CA ALA A 37 -7.17 -7.67 -9.17
C ALA A 37 -5.91 -7.39 -8.34
N GLY A 38 -5.46 -6.13 -8.29
CA GLY A 38 -4.36 -5.72 -7.41
C GLY A 38 -4.72 -5.89 -5.93
N TYR A 39 -5.94 -5.54 -5.53
CA TYR A 39 -6.45 -5.76 -4.17
C TYR A 39 -6.48 -7.25 -3.81
N GLU A 40 -7.00 -8.11 -4.68
CA GLU A 40 -7.09 -9.56 -4.43
C GLU A 40 -5.71 -10.17 -4.18
N MET A 41 -4.70 -9.79 -4.97
CA MET A 41 -3.33 -10.26 -4.81
C MET A 41 -2.73 -9.89 -3.45
N VAL A 42 -2.99 -8.66 -2.95
CA VAL A 42 -2.50 -8.23 -1.63
C VAL A 42 -3.33 -8.86 -0.52
N ALA A 43 -4.64 -9.06 -0.72
CA ALA A 43 -5.52 -9.69 0.25
C ALA A 43 -5.16 -11.17 0.49
N GLU A 44 -4.60 -11.88 -0.49
CA GLU A 44 -4.04 -13.22 -0.29
C GLU A 44 -2.86 -13.24 0.69
N LYS A 45 -2.08 -12.16 0.73
CA LYS A 45 -0.88 -12.02 1.57
C LYS A 45 -1.17 -11.35 2.91
N VAL A 46 -2.23 -10.55 2.98
CA VAL A 46 -2.67 -9.82 4.16
C VAL A 46 -4.10 -10.26 4.53
N PRO A 47 -4.25 -11.35 5.31
CA PRO A 47 -5.55 -11.85 5.72
C PRO A 47 -6.36 -10.79 6.48
N GLY A 48 -7.60 -10.56 6.05
CA GLY A 48 -8.48 -9.57 6.65
C GLY A 48 -8.23 -8.13 6.21
N LEU A 49 -7.45 -7.94 5.13
CA LEU A 49 -7.38 -6.68 4.40
C LEU A 49 -8.77 -6.31 3.86
N THR A 50 -9.16 -5.06 4.08
CA THR A 50 -10.38 -4.49 3.48
C THR A 50 -10.03 -3.61 2.29
N LEU A 51 -11.00 -3.42 1.38
CA LEU A 51 -10.86 -2.51 0.24
C LEU A 51 -10.53 -1.07 0.67
N GLU A 52 -11.12 -0.60 1.78
CA GLU A 52 -10.87 0.73 2.33
C GLU A 52 -9.40 0.87 2.77
N GLU A 53 -8.88 -0.14 3.48
CA GLU A 53 -7.50 -0.15 3.93
C GLU A 53 -6.51 -0.23 2.78
N PHE A 54 -6.81 -1.04 1.77
CA PHE A 54 -5.99 -1.14 0.56
C PHE A 54 -5.95 0.20 -0.20
N THR A 55 -7.12 0.81 -0.43
CA THR A 55 -7.23 2.11 -1.13
C THR A 55 -6.46 3.20 -0.41
N ALA A 56 -6.67 3.34 0.91
CA ALA A 56 -5.95 4.32 1.71
C ALA A 56 -4.43 4.06 1.72
N SER A 57 -4.00 2.80 1.73
CA SER A 57 -2.57 2.44 1.63
C SER A 57 -1.99 2.80 0.26
N MET A 58 -2.72 2.57 -0.84
CA MET A 58 -2.27 2.93 -2.19
C MET A 58 -2.17 4.44 -2.36
N ASP A 59 -3.09 5.20 -1.77
CA ASP A 59 -3.02 6.66 -1.76
C ASP A 59 -1.81 7.17 -0.98
N LEU A 60 -1.49 6.56 0.18
CA LEU A 60 -0.29 6.87 0.93
C LEU A 60 0.97 6.55 0.13
N LEU A 61 1.04 5.38 -0.51
CA LEU A 61 2.14 4.99 -1.37
C LEU A 61 2.36 6.01 -2.50
N LYS A 62 1.27 6.42 -3.17
CA LYS A 62 1.31 7.44 -4.23
C LYS A 62 1.84 8.77 -3.71
N GLN A 63 1.40 9.22 -2.54
CA GLN A 63 1.91 10.45 -1.91
C GLN A 63 3.40 10.33 -1.58
N MET A 64 3.85 9.19 -1.06
CA MET A 64 5.26 8.94 -0.78
C MET A 64 6.11 8.95 -2.05
N VAL A 65 5.66 8.30 -3.12
CA VAL A 65 6.36 8.28 -4.42
C VAL A 65 6.42 9.68 -5.02
N LEU A 66 5.31 10.43 -5.02
CA LEU A 66 5.29 11.81 -5.49
C LEU A 66 6.26 12.70 -4.69
N ALA A 67 6.21 12.61 -3.36
CA ALA A 67 7.12 13.36 -2.50
C ALA A 67 8.61 12.97 -2.69
N GLN A 68 8.90 11.70 -3.02
CA GLN A 68 10.26 11.28 -3.37
C GLN A 68 10.69 11.81 -4.75
N MET A 69 9.80 11.83 -5.75
CA MET A 69 10.10 12.39 -7.06
C MET A 69 10.34 13.90 -6.99
N GLU A 70 9.56 14.64 -6.19
CA GLU A 70 9.81 16.06 -5.92
C GLU A 70 11.17 16.30 -5.27
N LYS A 71 11.61 15.42 -4.36
CA LYS A 71 12.96 15.48 -3.77
C LYS A 71 14.08 15.06 -4.74
N THR A 72 13.76 14.27 -5.77
CA THR A 72 14.73 13.76 -6.74
C THR A 72 14.98 14.74 -7.90
N GLN A 73 14.13 15.75 -8.10
CA GLN A 73 14.31 16.80 -9.13
C GLN A 73 15.39 17.85 -8.81
N ILE A 74 16.34 17.55 -7.92
CA ILE A 74 17.52 18.40 -7.69
C ILE A 74 18.78 17.58 -7.93
N GLN A 75 19.20 17.51 -9.20
CA GLN A 75 20.60 17.46 -9.63
C GLN A 75 20.72 17.75 -11.14
#